data_AF-A0A5B7FAF8-F1
#
_entry.id   AF-A0A5B7FAF8-F1
#
_cell.length_a   1.000
_cell.length_b   1.000
_cell.length_c   1.000
_cell.angle_alpha   90.00
_cell.angle_beta   90.00
_cell.angle_gamma   90.00
#
_symmetry.space_group_name_H-M   'P 1'
#
loop_
_entity.id
_entity.type
_entity.pdbx_description
1 polymer ?
#
loop_
_entity_poly.entity_id
_entity_poly.type
_entity_poly.pdbx_seq_one_letter_code
_entity_poly.pdbx_strand_id
1 'polypeptide(L)'
;MAGSTDSGVYEIYLFTCTCTKPVLVWYDMETDSGGWTVFLNRQQQDIQLDFNLTWDHYKAGFGSPYSEYYLGNEVLHQMTYSRFYTIRLEVDLPSGGYDFTTYQYFKVDSEYNRYYGCQYFVPTARFNGGILLSCTDVHNIEVTQVQLKLQPAICDTSFKTINLKDRNCGCADPER
;
A
#
# COMPACT_ATOMS: atom_id res chain seq x y z
N MET A 1 6.11 12.49 18.11
CA MET A 1 7.22 11.53 18.29
C MET A 1 8.46 12.15 17.67
N ALA A 2 9.59 12.15 18.37
CA ALA A 2 10.81 12.81 17.95
C ALA A 2 11.66 11.89 17.06
N GLY A 3 11.98 12.35 15.85
CA GLY A 3 13.30 12.25 15.23
C GLY A 3 13.94 10.88 14.97
N SER A 4 13.18 9.81 14.75
CA SER A 4 13.80 8.60 14.18
C SER A 4 13.95 8.77 12.67
N THR A 5 15.17 8.69 12.15
CA THR A 5 15.49 8.83 10.72
C THR A 5 15.63 7.50 9.99
N ASP A 6 15.53 6.39 10.72
CA ASP A 6 15.87 5.08 10.17
C ASP A 6 14.59 4.28 9.89
N SER A 7 14.59 3.57 8.77
CA SER A 7 13.50 2.67 8.42
C SER A 7 13.43 1.49 9.40
N GLY A 8 12.24 1.05 9.76
CA GLY A 8 12.08 -0.06 10.70
C GLY A 8 10.65 -0.31 11.14
N VAL A 9 10.46 -1.21 12.11
CA VAL A 9 9.14 -1.49 12.67
C VAL A 9 8.85 -0.57 13.86
N TYR A 10 7.73 0.14 13.79
CA TYR A 10 7.26 1.08 14.80
C TYR A 10 5.85 0.74 15.28
N GLU A 11 5.55 1.14 16.51
CA GLU A 11 4.21 1.13 17.06
C GLU A 11 3.48 2.42 16.71
N ILE A 12 2.31 2.31 16.06
CA ILE A 12 1.41 3.43 15.81
C ILE A 12 0.13 3.29 16.63
N TYR A 13 -0.38 4.43 17.09
CA TYR A 13 -1.67 4.53 17.77
C TYR A 13 -2.65 5.23 16.84
N LEU A 14 -3.76 4.55 16.53
CA LEU A 14 -4.77 5.02 15.57
C LEU A 14 -5.67 6.13 16.14
N PHE A 15 -5.74 6.22 17.46
CA PHE A 15 -6.48 7.24 18.19
C PHE A 15 -5.54 8.09 19.03
N THR A 16 -5.95 9.33 19.31
CA THR A 16 -5.21 10.25 20.19
C THR A 16 -5.21 9.78 21.66
N CYS A 17 -6.06 8.82 22.01
CA CYS A 17 -5.99 8.12 23.28
C CYS A 17 -5.07 6.89 23.14
N THR A 18 -4.30 6.57 24.18
CA THR A 18 -3.63 5.26 24.32
C THR A 18 -4.59 4.16 24.79
N CYS A 19 -5.89 4.34 24.51
CA CYS A 19 -6.94 3.45 24.98
C CYS A 19 -7.13 2.22 24.07
N THR A 20 -6.47 2.21 22.91
CA THR A 20 -6.38 1.08 22.00
C THR A 20 -4.97 0.51 21.99
N LYS A 21 -4.84 -0.80 21.71
CA LYS A 21 -3.55 -1.42 21.49
C LYS A 21 -2.85 -0.78 20.28
N PRO A 22 -1.52 -0.56 20.35
CA PRO A 22 -0.76 -0.10 19.20
C PRO A 22 -0.77 -1.15 18.09
N VAL A 23 -0.60 -0.69 16.85
CA VAL A 23 -0.40 -1.54 15.69
C VAL A 23 1.05 -1.42 15.25
N LEU A 24 1.70 -2.55 14.97
CA LEU A 24 3.06 -2.57 14.43
C LEU A 24 3.01 -2.34 12.92
N VAL A 25 3.83 -1.42 12.44
CA VAL A 25 3.96 -1.10 11.01
C VAL A 25 5.42 -0.94 10.64
N TRP A 26 5.77 -1.29 9.41
CA TRP A 26 7.04 -0.85 8.84
C TRP A 26 6.92 0.61 8.42
N TYR A 27 7.80 1.44 8.97
CA TYR A 27 7.91 2.86 8.65
C TYR A 27 9.19 3.06 7.83
N ASP A 28 9.01 3.55 6.62
CA ASP A 28 10.06 3.86 5.68
C ASP A 28 10.39 5.36 5.78
N MET A 29 11.62 5.63 6.22
CA MET A 29 12.16 6.97 6.43
C MET A 29 13.16 7.40 5.37
N GLU A 30 13.42 6.54 4.39
CA GLU A 30 14.45 6.74 3.36
C GLU A 30 13.83 7.18 2.03
N THR A 31 12.69 6.59 1.65
CA THR A 31 12.04 6.86 0.37
C THR A 31 11.39 8.24 0.35
N ASP A 32 11.68 9.06 -0.68
CA ASP A 32 11.03 10.36 -0.91
C ASP A 32 10.96 11.29 0.33
N SER A 33 12.06 11.39 1.09
CA SER A 33 12.14 12.16 2.35
C SER A 33 11.47 11.50 3.56
N GLY A 34 11.09 10.23 3.42
CA GLY A 34 10.53 9.41 4.48
C GLY A 34 9.07 9.72 4.80
N GLY A 35 8.59 9.16 5.90
CA GLY A 35 7.23 9.38 6.38
C GLY A 35 6.21 8.36 5.88
N TRP A 36 6.68 7.29 5.25
CA TRP A 36 5.84 6.29 4.61
C TRP A 36 5.52 5.14 5.56
N THR A 37 4.24 4.90 5.80
CA THR A 37 3.78 3.68 6.46
C THR A 37 3.51 2.61 5.43
N VAL A 38 4.28 1.52 5.44
CA VAL A 38 4.03 0.36 4.58
C VAL A 38 2.81 -0.38 5.14
N PHE A 39 1.87 -0.74 4.26
CA PHE A 39 0.66 -1.48 4.64
C PHE A 39 0.49 -2.80 3.89
N LEU A 40 1.23 -3.00 2.82
CA LEU A 40 1.38 -4.29 2.15
C LEU A 40 2.85 -4.46 1.77
N ASN A 41 3.43 -5.59 2.13
CA ASN A 41 4.74 -6.02 1.65
C ASN A 41 4.63 -7.46 1.15
N ARG A 42 5.02 -7.68 -0.10
CA ARG A 42 5.22 -9.00 -0.72
C ARG A 42 6.66 -9.09 -1.15
N GLN A 43 7.35 -10.18 -0.85
CA GLN A 43 8.76 -10.33 -1.24
C GLN A 43 9.11 -11.79 -1.42
N GLN A 44 10.08 -12.06 -2.27
CA GLN A 44 10.59 -13.42 -2.40
C GLN A 44 11.37 -13.81 -1.14
N GLN A 45 10.99 -14.94 -0.56
CA GLN A 45 11.53 -15.51 0.68
C GLN A 45 11.26 -17.02 0.71
N ASP A 46 12.00 -17.75 1.55
CA ASP A 46 11.97 -19.22 1.63
C ASP A 46 10.56 -19.78 1.88
N ILE A 47 9.79 -19.11 2.74
CA ILE A 47 8.39 -19.47 3.04
C ILE A 47 7.50 -18.28 2.69
N GLN A 48 6.72 -18.44 1.63
CA GLN A 48 5.74 -17.43 1.21
C GLN A 48 4.52 -17.42 2.13
N LEU A 49 4.04 -16.23 2.46
CA LEU A 49 2.78 -16.05 3.17
C LEU A 49 1.61 -16.24 2.19
N ASP A 50 0.58 -16.96 2.61
CA ASP A 50 -0.65 -17.09 1.82
C ASP A 50 -1.48 -15.80 1.92
N PHE A 51 -1.87 -15.26 0.78
CA PHE A 51 -2.76 -14.09 0.67
C PHE A 51 -4.16 -14.49 0.18
N ASN A 52 -4.41 -15.77 -0.12
CA ASN A 52 -5.74 -16.27 -0.43
C ASN A 52 -6.55 -16.54 0.85
N LEU A 53 -6.71 -15.49 1.66
CA LEU A 53 -7.35 -15.54 2.96
C LEU A 53 -8.79 -15.00 2.93
N THR A 54 -9.54 -15.27 4.00
CA THR A 54 -10.93 -14.84 4.14
C THR A 54 -11.05 -13.33 4.36
N TRP A 55 -12.28 -12.81 4.21
CA TRP A 55 -12.61 -11.43 4.52
C TRP A 55 -12.16 -10.99 5.92
N ASP A 56 -12.36 -11.84 6.93
CA ASP A 56 -12.00 -11.54 8.31
C ASP A 56 -10.49 -11.35 8.49
N HIS A 57 -9.67 -12.12 7.77
CA HIS A 57 -8.22 -11.92 7.75
C HIS A 57 -7.84 -10.60 7.08
N TYR A 58 -8.46 -10.24 5.95
CA TYR A 58 -8.20 -8.95 5.30
C TYR A 58 -8.71 -7.76 6.12
N LYS A 59 -9.78 -7.92 6.87
CA LYS A 59 -10.25 -6.92 7.83
C LYS A 59 -9.23 -6.69 8.95
N ALA A 60 -8.78 -7.78 9.58
CA ALA A 60 -7.88 -7.72 10.73
C ALA A 60 -6.41 -7.44 10.38
N GLY A 61 -5.99 -7.79 9.17
CA GLY A 61 -4.58 -7.86 8.80
C GLY A 61 -3.95 -9.21 9.14
N PHE A 62 -2.82 -9.50 8.51
CA PHE A 62 -2.10 -10.77 8.66
C PHE A 62 -0.63 -10.62 8.26
N GLY A 63 0.21 -11.57 8.68
CA GLY A 63 1.65 -11.53 8.44
C GLY A 63 2.41 -10.74 9.50
N SER A 64 3.63 -10.33 9.14
CA SER A 64 4.54 -9.61 10.03
C SER A 64 5.20 -8.42 9.32
N PRO A 65 5.24 -7.22 9.94
CA PRO A 65 5.97 -6.07 9.40
C PRO A 65 7.47 -6.31 9.14
N TYR A 66 8.04 -7.37 9.72
CA TYR A 66 9.42 -7.79 9.49
C TYR A 66 9.60 -8.63 8.21
N SER A 67 8.52 -9.01 7.54
CA SER A 67 8.54 -9.81 6.30
C SER A 67 7.33 -9.48 5.41
N GLU A 68 6.57 -10.49 4.97
CA GLU A 68 5.33 -10.28 4.23
C GLU A 68 4.16 -10.01 5.18
N TYR A 69 3.35 -9.00 4.85
CA TYR A 69 2.16 -8.68 5.63
C TYR A 69 1.16 -7.83 4.86
N TYR A 70 -0.04 -7.81 5.42
CA TYR A 70 -1.09 -6.86 5.11
C TYR A 70 -1.61 -6.25 6.41
N LEU A 71 -1.63 -4.91 6.48
CA LEU A 71 -1.95 -4.18 7.70
C LEU A 71 -3.40 -4.37 8.19
N GLY A 72 -4.32 -4.64 7.26
CA GLY A 72 -5.73 -4.82 7.55
C GLY A 72 -6.59 -3.62 7.18
N ASN A 73 -7.77 -3.89 6.63
CA ASN A 73 -8.68 -2.86 6.12
C ASN A 73 -9.21 -1.95 7.24
N GLU A 74 -9.46 -2.50 8.44
CA GLU A 74 -9.98 -1.71 9.56
C GLU A 74 -8.96 -0.65 10.01
N VAL A 75 -7.68 -1.03 10.06
CA VAL A 75 -6.59 -0.11 10.38
C VAL A 75 -6.47 0.98 9.31
N LEU A 76 -6.50 0.59 8.03
CA LEU A 76 -6.43 1.52 6.91
C LEU A 76 -7.62 2.50 6.90
N HIS A 77 -8.83 2.00 7.18
CA HIS A 77 -10.03 2.83 7.33
C HIS A 77 -9.81 3.89 8.42
N GLN A 78 -9.41 3.46 9.61
CA GLN A 78 -9.18 4.37 10.74
C GLN A 78 -8.09 5.41 10.45
N MET A 79 -6.98 5.00 9.83
CA MET A 79 -5.89 5.91 9.46
C MET A 79 -6.33 6.98 8.48
N THR A 80 -7.15 6.61 7.49
CA THR A 80 -7.57 7.47 6.37
C THR A 80 -8.94 8.13 6.59
N TYR A 81 -9.61 7.85 7.72
CA TYR A 81 -10.95 8.35 8.00
C TYR A 81 -11.03 9.88 8.04
N SER A 82 -10.08 10.51 8.73
CA SER A 82 -10.08 11.95 9.04
C SER A 82 -9.37 12.82 8.01
N ARG A 83 -8.51 12.25 7.17
CA ARG A 83 -7.73 12.98 6.16
C ARG A 83 -7.35 12.09 4.99
N PHE A 84 -7.09 12.73 3.86
CA PHE A 84 -6.58 12.07 2.66
C PHE A 84 -5.12 11.65 2.81
N TYR A 85 -4.79 10.50 2.23
CA TYR A 85 -3.42 10.00 2.15
C TYR A 85 -2.96 9.95 0.68
N THR A 86 -1.65 9.99 0.50
CA THR A 86 -1.01 9.58 -0.75
C THR A 86 -0.56 8.13 -0.57
N ILE A 87 -0.86 7.27 -1.55
CA ILE A 87 -0.31 5.92 -1.62
C ILE A 87 0.80 5.87 -2.66
N ARG A 88 1.78 5.00 -2.43
CA ARG A 88 2.86 4.67 -3.34
C ARG A 88 2.88 3.16 -3.54
N LEU A 89 2.79 2.72 -4.78
CA LEU A 89 3.10 1.35 -5.18
C LEU A 89 4.56 1.36 -5.65
N GLU A 90 5.37 0.50 -5.06
CA GLU A 90 6.78 0.35 -5.39
C GLU A 90 7.09 -1.12 -5.64
N VAL A 91 7.93 -1.38 -6.64
CA VAL A 91 8.27 -2.72 -7.09
C VAL A 91 9.77 -2.82 -7.35
N ASP A 92 10.39 -3.87 -6.85
CA ASP A 92 11.79 -4.16 -7.15
C ASP A 92 11.90 -5.13 -8.32
N LEU A 93 12.82 -4.82 -9.22
CA LEU A 93 13.10 -5.62 -10.41
C LEU A 93 14.29 -6.56 -10.15
N PRO A 94 14.28 -7.78 -10.71
CA PRO A 94 15.41 -8.71 -10.61
C PRO A 94 16.74 -8.13 -11.13
N SER A 95 16.70 -7.11 -12.00
CA SER A 95 17.87 -6.41 -12.52
C SER A 95 18.55 -5.47 -11.52
N GLY A 96 18.02 -5.31 -10.30
CA GLY A 96 18.61 -4.49 -9.24
C GLY A 96 18.17 -3.02 -9.25
N GLY A 97 17.08 -2.69 -9.95
CA GLY A 97 16.41 -1.39 -9.88
C GLY A 97 15.00 -1.51 -9.30
N TYR A 98 14.32 -0.38 -9.16
CA TYR A 98 12.92 -0.33 -8.73
C TYR A 98 12.09 0.58 -9.64
N ASP A 99 10.78 0.37 -9.64
CA ASP A 99 9.81 1.25 -10.28
C ASP A 99 8.70 1.61 -9.29
N PHE A 100 8.06 2.76 -9.48
CA PHE A 100 7.00 3.20 -8.57
C PHE A 100 5.97 4.09 -9.23
N THR A 101 4.78 4.13 -8.62
CA THR A 101 3.73 5.08 -8.95
C THR A 101 3.06 5.58 -7.69
N THR A 102 2.51 6.80 -7.73
CA THR A 102 1.85 7.42 -6.59
C THR A 102 0.43 7.85 -6.95
N TYR A 103 -0.47 7.72 -5.98
CA TYR A 103 -1.86 8.17 -6.11
C TYR A 103 -2.23 9.01 -4.89
N GLN A 104 -2.85 10.15 -5.13
CA GLN A 104 -3.29 11.06 -4.08
C GLN A 104 -4.76 10.83 -3.73
N TYR A 105 -5.20 11.43 -2.61
CA TYR A 105 -6.59 11.38 -2.15
C TYR A 105 -7.11 9.98 -1.80
N PHE A 106 -6.20 9.09 -1.39
CA PHE A 106 -6.56 7.75 -0.94
C PHE A 106 -7.33 7.80 0.37
N LYS A 107 -8.41 7.02 0.42
CA LYS A 107 -9.22 6.76 1.61
C LYS A 107 -9.74 5.33 1.58
N VAL A 108 -9.95 4.74 2.74
CA VAL A 108 -10.65 3.48 2.87
C VAL A 108 -11.96 3.76 3.61
N ASP A 109 -13.08 3.31 3.06
CA ASP A 109 -14.40 3.48 3.68
C ASP A 109 -14.61 2.46 4.81
N SER A 110 -15.72 2.57 5.53
CA SER A 110 -16.10 1.67 6.60
C SER A 110 -16.40 0.25 6.11
N GLU A 111 -16.41 -0.70 7.05
CA GLU A 111 -16.87 -2.07 6.80
C GLU A 111 -18.30 -2.13 6.23
N TYR A 112 -19.19 -1.24 6.67
CA TYR A 112 -20.57 -1.15 6.18
C TYR A 112 -20.59 -0.90 4.66
N ASN A 113 -19.68 -0.04 4.19
CA ASN A 113 -19.45 0.24 2.78
C ASN A 113 -18.42 -0.71 2.14
N ARG A 114 -18.15 -1.86 2.78
CA ARG A 114 -17.22 -2.92 2.33
C ARG A 114 -15.83 -2.40 2.00
N TYR A 115 -15.39 -1.33 2.68
CA TYR A 115 -14.10 -0.68 2.46
C TYR A 115 -13.91 -0.08 1.04
N TYR A 116 -14.97 0.19 0.28
CA TYR A 116 -14.91 0.63 -1.14
C TYR A 116 -14.54 2.11 -1.39
N GLY A 117 -13.64 2.70 -0.61
CA GLY A 117 -13.26 4.13 -0.66
C GLY A 117 -12.44 4.61 -1.88
N CYS A 118 -12.82 4.26 -3.12
CA CYS A 118 -12.48 4.86 -4.44
C CYS A 118 -11.00 5.15 -4.84
N GLN A 119 -10.44 4.28 -5.71
CA GLN A 119 -9.99 4.45 -7.12
C GLN A 119 -9.01 3.28 -7.40
N TYR A 120 -9.54 2.15 -7.89
CA TYR A 120 -8.80 0.93 -8.31
C TYR A 120 -7.81 0.29 -7.32
N PHE A 121 -8.15 0.13 -6.04
CA PHE A 121 -7.38 -0.80 -5.21
C PHE A 121 -8.04 -2.18 -5.20
N VAL A 122 -7.61 -3.04 -6.12
CA VAL A 122 -7.91 -4.48 -6.09
C VAL A 122 -6.60 -5.23 -5.91
N PRO A 123 -6.13 -5.50 -4.68
CA PRO A 123 -4.96 -6.33 -4.44
C PRO A 123 -5.37 -7.81 -4.57
N THR A 124 -5.87 -8.22 -5.74
CA THR A 124 -6.11 -9.64 -6.05
C THR A 124 -4.95 -10.27 -6.80
N ALA A 125 -3.83 -9.57 -6.98
CA ALA A 125 -2.65 -10.14 -7.57
C ALA A 125 -2.09 -11.26 -6.68
N ARG A 126 -2.03 -12.49 -7.22
CA ARG A 126 -1.18 -13.54 -6.66
C ARG A 126 0.27 -13.12 -6.90
N PHE A 127 0.98 -12.74 -5.85
CA PHE A 127 2.43 -12.57 -5.95
C PHE A 127 3.06 -13.96 -6.13
N ASN A 128 3.42 -14.26 -7.37
CA ASN A 128 4.19 -15.44 -7.76
C ASN A 128 5.45 -14.99 -8.52
N GLY A 129 6.08 -13.92 -8.01
CA GLY A 129 7.20 -13.25 -8.66
C GLY A 129 6.81 -12.31 -9.80
N GLY A 130 5.54 -11.87 -9.92
CA GLY A 130 5.14 -10.89 -10.94
C GLY A 130 3.84 -10.13 -10.67
N ILE A 131 3.63 -9.00 -11.36
CA ILE A 131 2.42 -8.14 -11.28
C ILE A 131 1.76 -8.00 -12.64
N LEU A 132 0.42 -7.96 -12.66
CA LEU A 132 -0.39 -7.62 -13.84
C LEU A 132 -0.58 -6.10 -13.93
N LEU A 133 -0.09 -5.47 -15.00
CA LEU A 133 -0.06 -4.01 -15.12
C LEU A 133 -1.04 -3.39 -16.13
N SER A 134 -2.02 -4.13 -16.66
CA SER A 134 -3.02 -3.57 -17.56
C SER A 134 -4.29 -4.43 -17.65
N CYS A 135 -5.42 -3.78 -17.96
CA CYS A 135 -6.72 -4.42 -18.18
C CYS A 135 -6.89 -4.94 -19.62
N THR A 136 -6.08 -4.49 -20.58
CA THR A 136 -6.23 -4.84 -22.01
C THR A 136 -5.10 -5.73 -22.53
N ASP A 137 -3.91 -5.66 -21.91
CA ASP A 137 -2.76 -6.49 -22.27
C ASP A 137 -2.07 -6.98 -21.00
N VAL A 138 -2.24 -8.27 -20.68
CA VAL A 138 -1.69 -8.90 -19.49
C VAL A 138 -0.19 -9.12 -19.68
N HIS A 139 0.62 -8.11 -19.34
CA HIS A 139 2.06 -8.27 -19.21
C HIS A 139 2.40 -8.64 -17.77
N ASN A 140 2.92 -9.85 -17.57
CA ASN A 140 3.57 -10.22 -16.32
C ASN A 140 4.95 -9.55 -16.32
N ILE A 141 5.17 -8.62 -15.41
CA ILE A 141 6.52 -8.16 -15.09
C ILE A 141 7.01 -8.97 -13.91
N GLU A 142 8.18 -9.59 -14.04
CA GLU A 142 8.82 -10.26 -12.92
C GLU A 142 9.36 -9.25 -11.91
N VAL A 143 9.03 -9.45 -10.63
CA VAL A 143 9.41 -8.55 -9.53
C VAL A 143 9.87 -9.37 -8.33
N THR A 144 10.85 -8.86 -7.59
CA THR A 144 11.40 -9.51 -6.39
C THR A 144 10.70 -9.04 -5.11
N GLN A 145 10.16 -7.83 -5.12
CA GLN A 145 9.41 -7.23 -4.02
C GLN A 145 8.31 -6.30 -4.53
N VAL A 146 7.21 -6.21 -3.78
CA VAL A 146 6.10 -5.29 -3.99
C VAL A 146 5.71 -4.67 -2.66
N GLN A 147 5.74 -3.35 -2.60
CA GLN A 147 5.34 -2.59 -1.44
C GLN A 147 4.25 -1.59 -1.78
N LEU A 148 3.25 -1.51 -0.90
CA LEU A 148 2.34 -0.37 -0.87
C LEU A 148 2.54 0.39 0.42
N LYS A 149 2.76 1.70 0.26
CA LYS A 149 3.05 2.61 1.34
C LYS A 149 2.06 3.77 1.30
N LEU A 150 1.75 4.34 2.45
CA LEU A 150 0.88 5.50 2.57
C LEU A 150 1.49 6.57 3.47
N GLN A 151 1.29 7.82 3.12
CA GLN A 151 1.65 8.98 3.94
C GLN A 151 0.56 10.04 3.86
N PRO A 152 0.41 10.94 4.86
CA PRO A 152 -0.58 12.01 4.79
C PRO A 152 -0.39 12.86 3.52
N ALA A 153 -1.48 13.18 2.82
CA ALA A 153 -1.39 14.02 1.63
C ALA A 153 -0.92 15.44 2.01
N ILE A 154 0.10 15.94 1.31
CA ILE A 154 0.58 17.33 1.45
C ILE A 154 -0.29 18.19 0.53
N CYS A 155 -1.07 19.12 1.10
CA CYS A 155 -2.02 19.96 0.35
C CYS A 155 -1.36 21.03 -0.55
N ASP A 156 -0.03 21.06 -0.68
CA ASP A 156 0.69 22.26 -1.16
C ASP A 156 1.66 22.01 -2.35
N THR A 157 1.65 20.81 -2.96
CA THR A 157 2.51 20.55 -4.13
C THR A 157 1.69 20.38 -5.40
N SER A 158 1.79 21.37 -6.27
CA SER A 158 1.40 21.28 -7.68
C SER A 158 2.13 20.12 -8.37
N PHE A 159 1.35 19.32 -9.09
CA PHE A 159 1.69 18.09 -9.80
C PHE A 159 3.11 17.99 -10.37
N LYS A 160 3.82 16.91 -10.03
CA LYS A 160 4.83 16.29 -10.90
C LYS A 160 4.37 14.87 -11.24
N THR A 161 3.50 14.75 -12.24
CA THR A 161 3.25 13.47 -12.90
C THR A 161 4.54 13.06 -13.61
N ILE A 162 5.11 11.89 -13.28
CA ILE A 162 6.16 11.27 -14.10
C ILE A 162 5.64 9.92 -14.61
N ASN A 163 5.75 9.80 -15.93
CA ASN A 163 5.25 8.76 -16.81
C ASN A 163 5.87 7.39 -16.54
N LEU A 164 5.03 6.41 -16.20
CA LEU A 164 5.29 5.02 -16.58
C LEU A 164 4.83 4.88 -18.03
N LYS A 165 5.71 5.21 -18.98
CA LYS A 165 5.48 5.22 -20.45
C LYS A 165 4.10 4.72 -20.89
N ASP A 166 3.14 5.65 -20.87
CA ASP A 166 1.85 5.73 -21.57
C ASP A 166 1.39 4.45 -22.31
N ARG A 167 0.21 3.85 -22.06
CA ARG A 167 -1.11 4.48 -21.94
C ARG A 167 -2.12 3.62 -21.15
N ASN A 168 -2.97 4.31 -20.38
CA ASN A 168 -4.24 3.87 -19.80
C ASN A 168 -4.24 3.20 -18.42
N CYS A 169 -3.46 3.70 -17.47
CA CYS A 169 -3.82 3.54 -16.05
C CYS A 169 -4.88 4.58 -15.66
N GLY A 170 -6.14 4.23 -15.93
CA GLY A 170 -7.31 5.03 -15.61
C GLY A 170 -8.54 4.35 -16.19
N CYS A 171 -8.95 3.20 -15.67
CA CYS A 171 -10.13 2.50 -16.17
C CYS A 171 -11.41 3.15 -15.65
N ALA A 172 -11.65 4.41 -16.04
CA ALA A 172 -12.98 4.97 -16.06
C ALA A 172 -13.93 3.97 -16.73
N ASP A 173 -15.10 3.85 -16.10
CA ASP A 173 -16.21 2.96 -16.38
C ASP A 173 -16.56 2.83 -17.89
N PRO A 174 -16.71 1.60 -18.44
CA PRO A 174 -17.41 1.40 -19.68
C PRO A 174 -18.84 0.92 -19.38
N GLU A 175 -19.71 1.81 -18.89
CA GLU A 175 -21.08 1.80 -19.40
C GLU A 175 -21.05 2.33 -20.84
N ARG A 176 -20.69 1.43 -21.77
CA ARG A 176 -21.26 1.34 -23.12
C ARG A 176 -21.12 -0.04 -23.73
#